data_AF-A0AAJ2GXU8-F1
#
_entry.id   AF-A0AAJ2GXU8-F1
#
_cell.length_a   1.000
_cell.length_b   1.000
_cell.length_c   1.000
_cell.angle_alpha   90.00
_cell.angle_beta   90.00
_cell.angle_gamma   90.00
#
_symmetry.space_group_name_H-M   'P 1'
#
loop_
_entity.id
_entity.type
_entity.pdbx_description
1 polymer ?
#
loop_
_entity_poly.entity_id
_entity_poly.type
_entity_poly.pdbx_seq_one_letter_code
_entity_poly.pdbx_strand_id
1 'polypeptide(L)'
;FASHFAPRMMMDAIKLYRQNFKPSKVLDKPYVMLGVPLIAADTDERAHYLATSLYQRIINLMQGKSIKSLPPIQNMPPLSPQLQAALNGFLGMAAIGSPDSVKKRLDQILQETQADELIFTSDFYDMNDRVRSLEIAAQIFTAA
;
A
#
# COMPACT_ATOMS: atom_id res chain seq x y z
N PHE A 1 -3.08 -2.45 -14.04
CA PHE A 1 -2.11 -1.36 -13.74
C PHE A 1 -1.68 -1.51 -12.30
N ALA A 2 -0.39 -1.58 -12.01
CA ALA A 2 0.09 -1.78 -10.65
C ALA A 2 0.29 -0.43 -9.95
N SER A 3 -0.79 0.10 -9.35
CA SER A 3 -0.85 1.44 -8.72
C SER A 3 0.24 1.71 -7.69
N HIS A 4 0.69 0.69 -6.97
CA HIS A 4 1.80 0.80 -6.00
C HIS A 4 3.14 1.20 -6.64
N PHE A 5 3.30 1.11 -7.96
CA PHE A 5 4.51 1.57 -8.67
C PHE A 5 4.39 2.98 -9.26
N ALA A 6 3.18 3.51 -9.46
CA ALA A 6 2.97 4.85 -10.00
C ALA A 6 1.68 5.50 -9.47
N PRO A 7 1.60 5.81 -8.15
CA PRO A 7 0.39 6.40 -7.54
C PRO A 7 -0.12 7.65 -8.27
N ARG A 8 0.82 8.50 -8.75
CA ARG A 8 0.51 9.76 -9.44
C ARG A 8 -0.24 9.58 -10.77
N MET A 9 -0.10 8.44 -11.43
CA MET A 9 -0.78 8.15 -12.70
C MET A 9 -2.02 7.28 -12.50
N MET A 10 -2.33 6.89 -11.26
CA MET A 10 -3.38 5.93 -10.97
C MET A 10 -4.76 6.41 -11.42
N MET A 11 -5.12 7.64 -11.08
CA MET A 11 -6.45 8.18 -11.41
C MET A 11 -6.65 8.31 -12.93
N ASP A 12 -5.63 8.78 -13.64
CA ASP A 12 -5.66 8.88 -15.10
C ASP A 12 -5.74 7.50 -15.75
N ALA A 13 -4.99 6.52 -15.25
CA ALA A 13 -5.04 5.14 -15.75
C ALA A 13 -6.42 4.50 -15.53
N ILE A 14 -7.02 4.68 -14.35
CA ILE A 14 -8.37 4.20 -14.04
C ILE A 14 -9.38 4.86 -14.97
N LYS A 15 -9.32 6.20 -15.12
CA LYS A 15 -10.21 6.96 -15.99
C LYS A 15 -10.11 6.48 -17.43
N LEU A 16 -8.89 6.35 -17.96
CA LEU A 16 -8.64 5.89 -19.31
C LEU A 16 -9.17 4.47 -19.53
N TYR A 17 -8.93 3.56 -18.57
CA TYR A 17 -9.43 2.19 -18.62
C TYR A 17 -10.95 2.16 -18.68
N ARG A 18 -11.65 2.88 -17.77
CA ARG A 18 -13.11 2.93 -17.75
C ARG A 18 -13.71 3.55 -19.01
N GLN A 19 -13.11 4.63 -19.51
CA GLN A 19 -13.59 5.33 -20.72
C GLN A 19 -13.43 4.51 -22.00
N ASN A 20 -12.39 3.68 -22.10
CA ASN A 20 -12.07 2.94 -23.32
C ASN A 20 -12.41 1.45 -23.23
N PHE A 21 -13.01 1.00 -22.13
CA PHE A 21 -13.34 -0.40 -21.93
C PHE A 21 -14.34 -0.88 -22.99
N LYS A 22 -14.07 -2.07 -23.55
CA LYS A 22 -14.97 -2.76 -24.46
C LYS A 22 -15.42 -4.06 -23.81
N PRO A 23 -16.73 -4.22 -23.52
CA PRO A 23 -17.28 -5.47 -23.02
C PRO A 23 -16.88 -6.65 -23.91
N SER A 24 -16.71 -7.81 -23.27
CA SER A 24 -16.33 -9.06 -23.93
C SER A 24 -17.10 -10.23 -23.33
N LYS A 25 -16.98 -11.42 -23.94
CA LYS A 25 -17.65 -12.64 -23.45
C LYS A 25 -17.32 -13.02 -22.00
N VAL A 26 -16.22 -12.51 -21.44
CA VAL A 26 -15.75 -12.84 -20.09
C VAL A 26 -15.93 -11.70 -19.08
N LEU A 27 -16.28 -10.49 -19.54
CA LEU A 27 -16.39 -9.33 -18.67
C LEU A 27 -17.27 -8.25 -19.32
N ASP A 28 -18.43 -7.98 -18.70
CA ASP A 28 -19.47 -7.11 -19.25
C ASP A 28 -19.26 -5.61 -18.92
N LYS A 29 -18.50 -5.31 -17.88
CA LYS A 29 -18.21 -3.94 -17.40
C LYS A 29 -16.75 -3.80 -16.94
N PRO A 30 -16.15 -2.60 -16.92
CA PRO A 30 -14.80 -2.42 -16.42
C PRO A 30 -14.68 -2.94 -14.98
N TYR A 31 -13.59 -3.63 -14.66
CA TYR A 31 -13.29 -4.13 -13.32
C TYR A 31 -11.89 -3.68 -12.91
N VAL A 32 -11.79 -2.93 -11.82
CA VAL A 32 -10.57 -2.27 -11.36
C VAL A 32 -10.08 -2.92 -10.07
N MET A 33 -8.90 -3.56 -10.15
CA MET A 33 -8.16 -4.03 -8.98
C MET A 33 -7.00 -3.06 -8.69
N LEU A 34 -6.81 -2.67 -7.43
CA LEU A 34 -5.72 -1.79 -7.00
C LEU A 34 -4.73 -2.47 -6.07
N GLY A 35 -3.44 -2.32 -6.38
CA GLY A 35 -2.36 -2.75 -5.49
C GLY A 35 -2.11 -1.72 -4.39
N VAL A 36 -2.21 -2.14 -3.14
CA VAL A 36 -2.11 -1.27 -1.94
C VAL A 36 -1.07 -1.85 -0.97
N PRO A 37 0.03 -1.14 -0.67
CA PRO A 37 0.91 -1.53 0.43
C PRO A 37 0.15 -1.48 1.76
N LEU A 38 0.20 -2.56 2.52
CA LEU A 38 -0.53 -2.70 3.78
C LEU A 38 0.43 -3.10 4.90
N ILE A 39 0.51 -2.25 5.92
CA ILE A 39 1.19 -2.56 7.19
C ILE A 39 0.22 -2.20 8.34
N ALA A 40 -0.53 -3.19 8.82
CA ALA A 40 -1.44 -3.03 9.94
C ALA A 40 -0.86 -3.64 11.22
N ALA A 41 -1.07 -3.00 12.35
CA ALA A 41 -0.73 -3.51 13.67
C ALA A 41 -1.77 -3.06 14.71
N ASP A 42 -1.64 -3.50 15.95
CA ASP A 42 -2.60 -3.16 17.00
C ASP A 42 -2.63 -1.66 17.34
N THR A 43 -1.52 -0.94 17.11
CA THR A 43 -1.44 0.52 17.27
C THR A 43 -0.71 1.18 16.10
N ASP A 44 -0.94 2.49 15.91
CA ASP A 44 -0.27 3.27 14.87
C ASP A 44 1.25 3.31 15.08
N GLU A 45 1.72 3.44 16.32
CA GLU A 45 3.15 3.43 16.63
C GLU A 45 3.80 2.10 16.24
N ARG A 46 3.15 0.97 16.54
CA ARG A 46 3.66 -0.35 16.17
C ARG A 46 3.67 -0.53 14.66
N ALA A 47 2.61 -0.10 13.96
CA ALA A 47 2.53 -0.19 12.51
C ALA A 47 3.63 0.64 11.83
N HIS A 48 3.87 1.86 12.29
CA HIS A 48 4.94 2.72 11.76
C HIS A 48 6.33 2.17 12.05
N TYR A 49 6.55 1.58 13.23
CA TYR A 49 7.80 0.87 13.53
C TYR A 49 8.02 -0.28 12.54
N LEU A 50 7.01 -1.14 12.34
CA LEU A 50 7.09 -2.28 11.41
C LEU A 50 7.32 -1.81 9.95
N ALA A 51 6.68 -0.71 9.55
CA ALA A 51 6.82 -0.13 8.22
C ALA A 51 8.25 0.35 7.92
N THR A 52 9.11 0.55 8.92
CA THR A 52 10.51 0.93 8.67
C THR A 52 11.30 -0.12 7.88
N SER A 53 10.91 -1.40 7.94
CA SER A 53 11.47 -2.44 7.04
C SER A 53 11.15 -2.14 5.57
N LEU A 54 9.89 -1.80 5.28
CA LEU A 54 9.46 -1.38 3.94
C LEU A 54 10.18 -0.10 3.49
N TYR A 55 10.33 0.88 4.38
CA TYR A 55 11.03 2.14 4.08
C TYR A 55 12.49 1.89 3.73
N GLN A 56 13.20 1.10 4.54
CA GLN A 56 14.58 0.72 4.27
C GLN A 56 14.73 0.05 2.91
N ARG A 57 13.81 -0.86 2.55
CA ARG A 57 13.84 -1.52 1.23
C ARG A 57 13.62 -0.54 0.08
N ILE A 58 12.64 0.36 0.19
CA ILE A 58 12.36 1.36 -0.85
C ILE A 58 13.54 2.33 -1.01
N ILE A 59 14.11 2.79 0.10
CA ILE A 59 15.29 3.66 0.09
C ILE A 59 16.48 2.95 -0.57
N ASN A 60 16.75 1.69 -0.21
CA ASN A 60 17.82 0.92 -0.83
C ASN A 60 17.59 0.74 -2.33
N LEU A 61 16.35 0.47 -2.75
CA LEU A 61 15.98 0.39 -4.17
C LEU A 61 16.29 1.71 -4.90
N MET A 62 15.89 2.85 -4.34
CA MET A 62 16.15 4.18 -4.93
C MET A 62 17.65 4.51 -5.00
N GLN A 63 18.46 3.93 -4.12
CA GLN A 63 19.92 4.12 -4.06
C GLN A 63 20.70 3.05 -4.82
N GLY A 64 20.04 2.10 -5.50
CA GLY A 64 20.72 0.99 -6.19
C GLY A 64 21.44 0.01 -5.25
N LYS A 65 21.02 -0.07 -3.99
CA LYS A 65 21.56 -0.96 -2.95
C LYS A 65 20.75 -2.27 -2.87
N SER A 66 21.29 -3.24 -2.13
CA SER A 66 20.60 -4.50 -1.85
C SER A 66 19.23 -4.27 -1.21
N ILE A 67 18.21 -4.95 -1.76
CA ILE A 67 16.81 -4.90 -1.30
C ILE A 67 16.45 -6.09 -0.40
N LYS A 68 17.44 -6.82 0.13
CA LYS A 68 17.20 -7.88 1.12
C LYS A 68 16.45 -7.28 2.31
N SER A 69 15.43 -7.98 2.80
CA SER A 69 14.63 -7.52 3.94
C SER A 69 15.52 -7.29 5.16
N LEU A 70 15.33 -6.13 5.79
CA LEU A 70 16.03 -5.68 7.00
C LEU A 70 15.02 -5.56 8.15
N PRO A 71 15.43 -5.83 9.39
CA PRO A 71 14.55 -5.71 10.54
C PRO A 71 14.06 -4.26 10.73
N PRO A 72 12.89 -4.07 11.35
CA PRO A 72 12.39 -2.75 11.65
C PRO A 72 13.28 -2.04 12.67
N ILE A 73 13.49 -0.74 12.48
CA ILE A 73 14.36 0.10 13.30
C ILE A 73 13.56 1.21 13.97
N GLN A 74 13.92 1.54 15.22
CA GLN A 74 13.20 2.53 15.99
C GLN A 74 13.44 3.97 15.50
N ASN A 75 14.67 4.23 15.05
CA ASN A 75 15.10 5.54 14.58
C ASN A 75 15.61 5.42 13.15
N MET A 76 14.80 5.84 12.18
CA MET A 76 15.27 5.99 10.81
C MET A 76 16.31 7.11 10.74
N PRO A 77 17.43 6.92 10.03
CA PRO A 77 18.38 8.01 9.81
C PRO A 77 17.70 9.15 9.03
N PRO A 78 18.12 10.40 9.25
CA PRO A 78 17.55 11.54 8.55
C PRO A 78 17.72 11.37 7.04
N LEU A 79 16.63 11.56 6.29
CA LEU A 79 16.62 11.49 4.83
C LEU A 79 16.83 12.89 4.25
N SER A 80 17.49 12.97 3.09
CA SER A 80 17.49 14.22 2.33
C SER A 80 16.06 14.58 1.93
N PRO A 81 15.72 15.88 1.77
CA PRO A 81 14.35 16.28 1.38
C PRO A 81 13.88 15.59 0.08
N GLN A 82 14.80 15.38 -0.85
CA GLN A 82 14.53 14.70 -2.12
C GLN A 82 14.15 13.23 -1.92
N LEU A 83 14.90 12.51 -1.08
CA LEU A 83 14.66 11.11 -0.78
C LEU A 83 13.38 10.92 0.05
N GLN A 84 13.11 11.83 1.00
CA GLN A 84 11.86 11.86 1.74
C GLN A 84 10.65 12.06 0.81
N ALA A 85 10.74 13.01 -0.13
CA ALA A 85 9.68 13.24 -1.10
C ALA A 85 9.47 12.03 -2.02
N ALA A 86 10.55 11.37 -2.46
CA ALA A 86 10.47 10.16 -3.27
C ALA A 86 9.81 9.00 -2.50
N LEU A 87 10.18 8.79 -1.23
CA LEU A 87 9.59 7.79 -0.35
C LEU A 87 8.09 8.05 -0.14
N ASN A 88 7.71 9.28 0.19
CA ASN A 88 6.31 9.68 0.36
C ASN A 88 5.51 9.46 -0.94
N GLY A 89 6.12 9.76 -2.09
CA GLY A 89 5.49 9.53 -3.39
C GLY A 89 5.29 8.05 -3.72
N PHE A 90 6.22 7.18 -3.35
CA PHE A 90 6.12 5.74 -3.53
C PHE A 90 5.02 5.14 -2.62
N LEU A 91 4.95 5.62 -1.37
CA LEU A 91 3.98 5.18 -0.37
C LEU A 91 2.65 5.91 -0.45
N GLY A 92 2.39 6.70 -1.50
CA GLY A 92 1.18 7.52 -1.61
C GLY A 92 -0.12 6.71 -1.50
N MET A 93 -0.10 5.41 -1.84
CA MET A 93 -1.24 4.50 -1.70
C MET A 93 -1.13 3.54 -0.52
N ALA A 94 -0.13 3.67 0.35
CA ALA A 94 0.03 2.78 1.48
C ALA A 94 -1.04 3.01 2.54
N ALA A 95 -1.52 1.91 3.13
CA ALA A 95 -2.33 1.89 4.35
C ALA A 95 -1.44 1.36 5.48
N ILE A 96 -1.03 2.25 6.37
CA ILE A 96 -0.12 1.96 7.48
C ILE A 96 -0.76 2.50 8.75
N GLY A 97 -1.00 1.65 9.75
CA GLY A 97 -1.56 2.12 11.02
C GLY A 97 -2.25 1.05 11.86
N SER A 98 -2.97 1.53 12.87
CA SER A 98 -3.95 0.78 13.66
C SER A 98 -5.14 0.30 12.81
N PRO A 99 -6.01 -0.60 13.32
CA PRO A 99 -7.19 -1.05 12.56
C PRO A 99 -8.06 0.11 12.07
N ASP A 100 -8.30 1.12 12.91
CA ASP A 100 -9.10 2.29 12.57
C ASP A 100 -8.44 3.18 11.52
N SER A 101 -7.14 3.44 11.67
CA SER A 101 -6.35 4.22 10.69
C SER A 101 -6.31 3.52 9.33
N VAL A 102 -6.09 2.21 9.32
CA VAL A 102 -6.09 1.39 8.10
C VAL A 102 -7.48 1.42 7.47
N LYS A 103 -8.55 1.17 8.23
CA LYS A 103 -9.92 1.23 7.71
C LYS A 103 -10.21 2.57 7.05
N LYS A 104 -9.96 3.67 7.77
CA LYS A 104 -10.16 5.03 7.24
C LYS A 104 -9.40 5.26 5.95
N ARG A 105 -8.15 4.80 5.87
CA ARG A 105 -7.32 4.95 4.67
C ARG A 105 -7.83 4.12 3.50
N LEU A 106 -8.25 2.88 3.74
CA LEU A 106 -8.81 1.99 2.71
C LEU A 106 -10.15 2.53 2.20
N ASP A 107 -11.03 3.01 3.08
CA ASP A 107 -12.29 3.65 2.72
C ASP A 107 -12.05 4.87 1.83
N GLN A 108 -11.07 5.71 2.17
CA GLN A 108 -10.68 6.86 1.35
C GLN A 108 -10.19 6.42 -0.05
N ILE A 109 -9.33 5.39 -0.11
CA ILE A 109 -8.83 4.86 -1.39
C ILE A 109 -10.00 4.35 -2.23
N LEU A 110 -10.92 3.58 -1.66
CA LEU A 110 -12.09 3.07 -2.36
C LEU A 110 -13.01 4.21 -2.83
N GLN A 111 -13.23 5.23 -1.99
CA GLN A 111 -14.05 6.38 -2.34
C GLN A 111 -13.44 7.17 -3.51
N GLU A 112 -12.14 7.46 -3.47
CA GLU A 112 -11.45 8.23 -4.51
C GLU A 112 -11.38 7.46 -5.84
N THR A 113 -11.11 6.16 -5.78
CA THR A 113 -10.78 5.35 -6.96
C THR A 113 -11.97 4.60 -7.52
N GLN A 114 -12.98 4.33 -6.70
CA GLN A 114 -14.11 3.45 -6.99
C GLN A 114 -13.64 2.05 -7.43
N ALA A 115 -12.51 1.57 -6.90
CA ALA A 115 -11.97 0.24 -7.24
C ALA A 115 -12.93 -0.87 -6.80
N ASP A 116 -13.02 -1.91 -7.61
CA ASP A 116 -13.85 -3.09 -7.33
C ASP A 116 -13.17 -4.04 -6.34
N GLU A 117 -11.83 -4.04 -6.31
CA GLU A 117 -11.03 -4.91 -5.44
C GLU A 117 -9.70 -4.26 -5.04
N LEU A 118 -9.22 -4.59 -3.83
CA LEU A 118 -7.90 -4.22 -3.35
C LEU A 118 -7.02 -5.47 -3.22
N ILE A 119 -5.82 -5.40 -3.77
CA ILE A 119 -4.78 -6.44 -3.65
C ILE A 119 -3.69 -5.88 -2.74
N PHE A 120 -3.46 -6.53 -1.60
CA PHE A 120 -2.48 -6.05 -0.62
C PHE A 120 -1.06 -6.56 -0.88
N THR A 121 -0.10 -5.63 -0.83
CA THR A 121 1.32 -5.97 -0.68
C THR A 121 1.71 -5.79 0.79
N SER A 122 1.95 -6.90 1.48
CA SER A 122 2.25 -6.92 2.92
C SER A 122 3.69 -7.36 3.14
N ASP A 123 4.59 -6.38 3.12
CA ASP A 123 6.03 -6.60 3.10
C ASP A 123 6.62 -6.37 4.50
N PHE A 124 6.75 -7.46 5.24
CA PHE A 124 7.23 -7.48 6.62
C PHE A 124 8.55 -8.23 6.73
N TYR A 125 9.33 -7.89 7.75
CA TYR A 125 10.50 -8.66 8.13
C TYR A 125 10.12 -9.98 8.81
N ASP A 126 9.22 -9.93 9.80
CA ASP A 126 8.73 -11.09 10.53
C ASP A 126 7.41 -11.61 9.94
N MET A 127 7.28 -12.93 9.83
CA MET A 127 6.10 -13.57 9.26
C MET A 127 4.86 -13.45 10.15
N ASN A 128 5.02 -13.46 11.48
CA ASN A 128 3.90 -13.35 12.41
C ASN A 128 3.27 -11.96 12.35
N ASP A 129 4.10 -10.91 12.25
CA ASP A 129 3.61 -9.53 12.03
C ASP A 129 2.83 -9.44 10.71
N ARG A 130 3.29 -10.13 9.65
CA ARG A 130 2.56 -10.20 8.37
C ARG A 130 1.19 -10.86 8.51
N VAL A 131 1.13 -12.01 9.18
CA VAL A 131 -0.13 -12.73 9.40
C VAL A 131 -1.09 -11.86 10.20
N ARG A 132 -0.62 -11.25 11.30
CA ARG A 132 -1.42 -10.34 12.12
C ARG A 132 -1.97 -9.16 11.32
N SER A 133 -1.14 -8.56 10.46
CA SER A 133 -1.57 -7.46 9.58
C SER A 133 -2.69 -7.89 8.62
N LEU A 134 -2.64 -9.11 8.09
CA LEU A 134 -3.66 -9.64 7.18
C LEU A 134 -4.95 -10.00 7.92
N GLU A 135 -4.86 -10.51 9.16
CA GLU A 135 -6.02 -10.73 10.02
C GLU A 135 -6.77 -9.43 10.31
N ILE A 136 -6.04 -8.37 10.68
CA ILE A 136 -6.62 -7.04 10.92
C ILE A 136 -7.35 -6.55 9.66
N ALA A 137 -6.70 -6.64 8.49
CA ALA A 137 -7.35 -6.25 7.24
C ALA A 137 -8.59 -7.10 6.92
N ALA A 138 -8.54 -8.41 7.13
CA ALA A 138 -9.70 -9.27 6.94
C ALA A 138 -10.87 -8.86 7.86
N GLN A 139 -10.61 -8.58 9.14
CA GLN A 139 -11.62 -8.13 10.09
C GLN A 139 -12.29 -6.82 9.66
N ILE A 140 -11.52 -5.89 9.09
CA ILE A 140 -12.06 -4.62 8.55
C ILE A 140 -13.11 -4.86 7.47
N PHE A 141 -12.90 -5.84 6.58
CA PHE A 141 -13.85 -6.15 5.50
C PHE A 141 -14.97 -7.12 5.90
N THR A 142 -14.80 -7.89 6.97
CA THR A 142 -15.82 -8.87 7.41
C THR A 142 -16.82 -8.25 8.38
N ALA A 143 -16.47 -7.14 9.04
CA ALA A 143 -17.33 -6.41 9.98
C ALA A 143 -18.19 -5.31 9.30
N ALA A 144 -18.18 -5.24 7.97
CA ALA A 144 -19.01 -4.34 7.15
C ALA A 144 -20.29 -5.05 6.68
#